data_AF-A0A8J4CWU8-F1
#
_entry.id   AF-A0A8J4CWU8-F1
#
_cell.length_a   1.000
_cell.length_b   1.000
_cell.length_c   1.000
_cell.angle_alpha   90.00
_cell.angle_beta   90.00
_cell.angle_gamma   90.00
#
_symmetry.space_group_name_H-M   'P 1'
#
loop_
_entity.id
_entity.type
_entity.pdbx_description
1 polymer ?
#
loop_
_entity_poly.entity_id
_entity_poly.type
_entity_poly.pdbx_seq_one_letter_code
_entity_poly.pdbx_strand_id
1 'polypeptide(L)'
;MGVCEYVNLPRASLLDISTCPFGHCAAPSIWSCSWIFRTHTNMTPTGEAVVKVYCVPVPKRVGGQPPTCNPLRIAEIMRLLISLDNLSQDCGFTDLIPRMWLAPVLGVMPGVGYPIDWWGLWMEYVEGVSLENFLYRGIPRRLPLETIADMFNNRLNKTRVVRAAIFDLLTSQCDRHAQNLFLQEDGNLKLIDNESCLQHMWRNCGFDSVLVPTTQKQEIVRLANHYVSKLPTLTGQPQIPRFDADPQLLLDYRCYLPEGQEQMGTQYPPQIDKCLRHIASMTPKEVAKVYGFPDVRVAGNLHTRATDMITRGYEWAAKYGHPQNGQAKRYRFQPKCCSLRINRTQFDCGHAWKPSYELPLGNPFNGREWDKDRPDPGTYVGGTFPEDGEVGGSVAEDGAGTQPWP
;
A
#
# COMPACT_ATOMS: atom_id res chain seq x y z
N MET A 1 30.11 27.74 -10.30
CA MET A 1 28.96 28.28 -9.57
C MET A 1 27.83 28.41 -10.56
N GLY A 2 26.98 27.39 -10.67
CA GLY A 2 25.91 27.34 -11.67
C GLY A 2 24.69 28.10 -11.17
N VAL A 3 24.32 29.15 -11.89
CA VAL A 3 23.10 29.93 -11.71
C VAL A 3 21.93 29.02 -12.08
N CYS A 4 21.08 28.66 -11.11
CA CYS A 4 19.76 28.12 -11.40
C CYS A 4 18.90 29.29 -11.88
N GLU A 5 18.64 29.34 -13.19
CA GLU A 5 17.64 30.25 -13.75
C GLU A 5 16.27 29.95 -13.12
N TYR A 6 15.76 30.93 -12.38
CA TYR A 6 14.37 30.94 -11.93
C TYR A 6 13.47 31.13 -13.15
N VAL A 7 12.89 30.03 -13.64
CA VAL A 7 11.74 30.10 -14.53
C VAL A 7 10.60 30.79 -13.77
N ASN A 8 10.13 31.92 -14.29
CA ASN A 8 8.96 32.64 -13.81
C ASN A 8 7.74 31.71 -13.85
N LEU A 9 7.43 31.06 -12.73
CA LEU A 9 6.19 30.33 -12.54
C LEU A 9 5.14 31.28 -11.93
N PRO A 10 3.87 31.19 -12.35
CA PRO A 10 2.82 32.09 -11.90
C PRO A 10 2.68 32.03 -10.38
N ARG A 11 2.71 33.22 -9.74
CA ARG A 11 2.45 33.39 -8.31
C ARG A 11 1.03 32.89 -8.01
N ALA A 12 0.92 31.80 -7.26
CA ALA A 12 -0.36 31.40 -6.69
C ALA A 12 -0.80 32.46 -5.67
N SER A 13 -1.94 33.10 -5.95
CA SER A 13 -2.68 33.95 -5.03
C SER A 13 -2.97 33.22 -3.71
N LEU A 14 -3.17 33.99 -2.63
CA LEU A 14 -3.50 33.51 -1.28
C LEU A 14 -4.42 32.28 -1.33
N LEU A 15 -3.91 31.12 -0.90
CA LEU A 15 -4.68 29.88 -0.95
C LEU A 15 -5.75 29.91 0.14
N ASP A 16 -7.02 29.73 -0.26
CA ASP A 16 -8.07 29.35 0.67
C ASP A 16 -7.81 27.88 1.05
N ILE A 17 -7.27 27.71 2.25
CA ILE A 17 -6.94 26.42 2.83
C ILE A 17 -8.10 26.07 3.74
N SER A 18 -8.85 25.01 3.43
CA SER A 18 -9.76 24.41 4.41
C SER A 18 -9.10 23.19 5.04
N THR A 19 -9.20 23.08 6.36
CA THR A 19 -8.99 21.78 7.02
C THR A 19 -10.13 20.87 6.59
N CYS A 20 -9.86 19.58 6.35
CA CYS A 20 -10.92 18.60 6.10
C CYS A 20 -12.04 18.77 7.16
N PRO A 21 -13.25 19.27 6.79
CA PRO A 21 -14.31 19.54 7.76
C PRO A 21 -15.07 18.27 8.16
N PHE A 22 -14.83 17.17 7.44
CA PHE A 22 -15.35 15.85 7.78
C PHE A 22 -14.33 15.13 8.66
N GLY A 23 -14.74 14.82 9.89
CA GLY A 23 -13.92 14.21 10.93
C GLY A 23 -13.28 12.85 10.63
N HIS A 24 -13.20 12.38 9.38
CA HIS A 24 -12.55 11.13 8.99
C HIS A 24 -11.76 11.24 7.66
N CYS A 25 -11.01 12.33 7.45
CA CYS A 25 -9.82 12.24 6.59
C CYS A 25 -8.83 11.28 7.27
N ALA A 26 -8.29 10.31 6.49
CA ALA A 26 -7.42 9.20 6.90
C ALA A 26 -6.85 9.37 8.31
N ALA A 27 -7.21 8.47 9.24
CA ALA A 27 -6.79 8.50 10.63
C ALA A 27 -5.35 9.03 10.69
N PRO A 28 -5.09 10.17 11.36
CA PRO A 28 -3.78 10.81 11.31
C PRO A 28 -2.79 9.73 11.68
N SER A 29 -1.95 9.31 10.72
CA SER A 29 -0.83 8.45 11.07
C SER A 29 -0.05 9.28 12.09
N ILE A 30 -0.09 8.83 13.35
CA ILE A 30 0.50 9.53 14.51
C ILE A 30 2.00 9.75 14.28
N TRP A 31 2.55 9.07 13.27
CA TRP A 31 3.94 9.04 12.86
C TRP A 31 4.28 9.95 11.67
N SER A 32 3.30 10.50 10.93
CA SER A 32 3.62 11.43 9.83
C SER A 32 3.72 12.87 10.34
N CYS A 33 4.89 13.49 10.10
CA CYS A 33 5.17 14.90 10.42
C CYS A 33 4.58 15.87 9.38
N SER A 34 3.44 15.49 8.79
CA SER A 34 2.80 16.20 7.69
C SER A 34 1.36 16.56 7.99
N TRP A 35 0.95 17.72 7.51
CA TRP A 35 -0.41 18.20 7.45
C TRP A 35 -0.95 18.04 6.04
N ILE A 36 -2.25 17.80 5.94
CA ILE A 36 -2.94 17.57 4.67
C ILE A 36 -4.06 18.61 4.58
N PHE A 37 -4.13 19.31 3.46
CA PHE A 37 -5.13 20.33 3.21
C PHE A 37 -5.84 20.09 1.89
N ARG A 38 -7.12 20.43 1.82
CA ARG A 38 -7.86 20.51 0.56
C ARG A 38 -7.81 21.96 0.08
N THR A 39 -7.62 22.14 -1.21
CA THR A 39 -7.53 23.48 -1.80
C THR A 39 -7.96 23.46 -3.27
N HIS A 40 -8.27 24.64 -3.80
CA HIS A 40 -8.60 24.84 -5.20
C HIS A 40 -7.33 25.04 -6.05
N THR A 41 -7.32 24.50 -7.25
CA THR A 41 -6.20 24.65 -8.19
C THR A 41 -6.69 24.55 -9.63
N ASN A 42 -5.97 25.18 -10.56
CA ASN A 42 -6.18 25.02 -12.00
C ASN A 42 -5.35 23.87 -12.60
N MET A 43 -4.55 23.18 -11.78
CA MET A 43 -3.66 22.09 -12.20
C MET A 43 -4.37 20.74 -12.37
N THR A 44 -5.62 20.63 -11.91
CA THR A 44 -6.40 19.39 -11.98
C THR A 44 -7.72 19.63 -12.72
N PRO A 45 -8.28 18.61 -13.41
CA PRO A 45 -9.55 18.75 -14.11
C PRO A 45 -10.74 19.08 -13.19
N THR A 46 -10.69 18.62 -11.92
CA THR A 46 -11.75 18.85 -10.93
C THR A 46 -11.72 20.26 -10.32
N GLY A 47 -10.65 21.03 -10.56
CA GLY A 47 -10.42 22.31 -9.90
C GLY A 47 -9.99 22.17 -8.43
N GLU A 48 -9.71 20.95 -7.97
CA GLU A 48 -9.39 20.65 -6.57
C GLU A 48 -8.14 19.78 -6.44
N ALA A 49 -7.40 20.00 -5.36
CA ALA A 49 -6.24 19.22 -4.99
C ALA A 49 -6.17 19.00 -3.48
N VAL A 50 -5.36 18.02 -3.13
CA VAL A 50 -4.88 17.80 -1.77
C VAL A 50 -3.42 18.20 -1.72
N VAL A 51 -3.02 19.02 -0.75
CA VAL A 51 -1.62 19.37 -0.53
C VAL A 51 -1.14 18.83 0.81
N LYS A 52 -0.07 18.03 0.75
CA LYS A 52 0.64 17.51 1.91
C LYS A 52 1.83 18.42 2.21
N VAL A 53 1.75 19.11 3.33
CA VAL A 53 2.79 20.03 3.82
C VAL A 53 3.52 19.36 4.97
N TYR A 54 4.84 19.24 4.84
CA TYR A 54 5.68 18.61 5.84
C TYR A 54 6.33 19.67 6.73
N CYS A 55 6.80 19.24 7.90
CA CYS A 55 7.63 20.06 8.79
C CYS A 55 6.95 21.32 9.33
N VAL A 56 5.62 21.32 9.41
CA VAL A 56 4.87 22.37 10.12
C VAL A 56 5.05 22.15 11.63
N PRO A 57 5.62 23.12 12.38
CA PRO A 57 5.88 22.98 13.82
C PRO A 57 4.61 23.18 14.66
N VAL A 58 3.48 22.67 14.19
CA VAL A 58 2.20 22.70 14.88
C VAL A 58 1.78 21.27 15.20
N PRO A 59 1.46 20.95 16.47
CA PRO A 59 1.01 19.62 16.85
C PRO A 59 -0.37 19.32 16.29
N LYS A 60 -0.58 18.07 15.85
CA LYS A 60 -1.90 17.60 15.35
C LYS A 60 -2.98 17.51 16.44
N ARG A 61 -2.59 17.58 17.72
CA ARG A 61 -3.49 17.48 18.88
C ARG A 61 -3.17 18.60 19.85
N VAL A 62 -4.22 19.14 20.48
CA VAL A 62 -4.08 20.12 21.57
C VAL A 62 -3.24 19.49 22.69
N GLY A 63 -2.17 20.16 23.11
CA GLY A 63 -1.22 19.66 24.11
C GLY A 63 -0.21 18.61 23.60
N GLY A 64 -0.23 18.28 22.31
CA GLY A 64 0.77 17.40 21.69
C GLY A 64 2.12 18.10 21.51
N GLN A 65 3.19 17.31 21.43
CA GLN A 65 4.51 17.82 21.07
C GLN A 65 4.55 18.21 19.59
N PRO A 66 5.22 19.33 19.22
CA PRO A 66 5.51 19.64 17.82
C PRO A 66 6.27 18.49 17.16
N PRO A 67 5.98 18.17 15.88
CA PRO A 67 6.69 17.12 15.17
C PRO A 67 8.15 17.52 14.94
N THR A 68 9.08 16.58 15.11
CA THR A 68 10.47 16.75 14.69
C THR A 68 10.59 16.59 13.17
N CYS A 69 11.33 17.48 12.52
CA CYS A 69 11.50 17.47 11.07
C CYS A 69 12.94 17.17 10.67
N ASN A 70 13.11 16.31 9.66
CA ASN A 70 14.35 16.17 8.91
C ASN A 70 14.09 16.57 7.45
N PRO A 71 14.47 17.80 7.02
CA PRO A 71 14.16 18.30 5.69
C PRO A 71 14.74 17.44 4.55
N LEU A 72 15.94 16.87 4.74
CA LEU A 72 16.55 15.99 3.74
C LEU A 72 15.72 14.73 3.54
N ARG A 73 15.26 14.12 4.64
CA ARG A 73 14.37 12.95 4.58
C ARG A 73 13.04 13.26 3.93
N ILE A 74 12.48 14.44 4.17
CA ILE A 74 11.24 14.87 3.52
C ILE A 74 11.43 15.07 2.02
N ALA A 75 12.54 15.70 1.60
CA ALA A 75 12.85 15.87 0.19
C ALA A 75 13.02 14.52 -0.53
N GLU A 76 13.61 13.52 0.13
CA GLU A 76 13.67 12.15 -0.38
C GLU A 76 12.28 11.53 -0.58
N ILE A 77 11.38 11.64 0.42
CA ILE A 77 10.01 11.11 0.33
C ILE A 77 9.22 11.80 -0.79
N MET A 78 9.33 13.13 -0.90
CA MET A 78 8.68 13.88 -1.97
C MET A 78 9.18 13.42 -3.35
N ARG A 79 10.50 13.29 -3.54
CA ARG A 79 11.07 12.78 -4.81
C ARG A 79 10.62 11.37 -5.11
N LEU A 80 10.56 10.50 -4.10
CA LEU A 80 10.04 9.14 -4.25
C LEU A 80 8.60 9.15 -4.80
N LEU A 81 7.70 9.92 -4.18
CA LEU A 81 6.31 9.99 -4.59
C LEU A 81 6.13 10.57 -5.99
N ILE A 82 6.90 11.59 -6.36
CA ILE A 82 6.95 12.09 -7.75
C ILE A 82 7.49 11.02 -8.72
N SER A 83 8.48 10.22 -8.31
CA SER A 83 9.00 9.14 -9.14
C SER A 83 7.96 8.03 -9.36
N LEU A 84 7.14 7.74 -8.34
CA LEU A 84 6.02 6.82 -8.46
C LEU A 84 4.93 7.38 -9.39
N ASP A 85 4.69 8.69 -9.40
CA ASP A 85 3.80 9.33 -10.38
C ASP A 85 4.32 9.13 -11.81
N ASN A 86 5.61 9.35 -12.05
CA ASN A 86 6.24 9.10 -13.35
C ASN A 86 6.12 7.63 -13.77
N LEU A 87 6.42 6.70 -12.86
CA LEU A 87 6.23 5.26 -13.07
C LEU A 87 4.77 4.92 -13.38
N SER A 88 3.83 5.52 -12.65
CA SER A 88 2.40 5.28 -12.84
C SER A 88 1.94 5.74 -14.22
N GLN A 89 2.50 6.81 -14.76
CA GLN A 89 2.19 7.27 -16.11
C GLN A 89 2.71 6.30 -17.17
N ASP A 90 3.96 5.90 -17.07
CA ASP A 90 4.59 5.02 -18.06
C ASP A 90 3.92 3.64 -18.08
N CYS A 91 3.70 3.06 -16.90
CA CYS A 91 3.03 1.77 -16.75
C CYS A 91 1.51 1.84 -16.89
N GLY A 92 0.92 3.03 -17.02
CA GLY A 92 -0.51 3.24 -17.24
C GLY A 92 -1.39 3.03 -16.02
N PHE A 93 -0.92 3.31 -14.81
CA PHE A 93 -1.66 3.27 -13.54
C PHE A 93 -2.29 4.61 -13.12
N THR A 94 -2.39 5.60 -14.01
CA THR A 94 -2.94 6.94 -13.69
C THR A 94 -4.42 6.92 -13.27
N ASP A 95 -5.14 5.85 -13.60
CA ASP A 95 -6.50 5.63 -13.12
C ASP A 95 -6.55 5.14 -11.67
N LEU A 96 -5.46 4.57 -11.14
CA LEU A 96 -5.35 4.07 -9.77
C LEU A 96 -4.62 5.04 -8.83
N ILE A 97 -3.54 5.64 -9.31
CA ILE A 97 -2.66 6.51 -8.54
C ILE A 97 -3.02 7.96 -8.83
N PRO A 98 -3.32 8.80 -7.82
CA PRO A 98 -3.56 10.22 -8.04
C PRO A 98 -2.30 10.88 -8.59
N ARG A 99 -2.47 11.81 -9.55
CA ARG A 99 -1.33 12.58 -10.06
C ARG A 99 -0.72 13.43 -8.96
N MET A 100 0.60 13.58 -8.98
CA MET A 100 1.35 14.30 -7.94
C MET A 100 2.32 15.30 -8.54
N TRP A 101 2.49 16.46 -7.90
CA TRP A 101 3.46 17.48 -8.30
C TRP A 101 3.97 18.26 -7.11
N LEU A 102 5.09 18.96 -7.30
CA LEU A 102 5.62 19.89 -6.31
C LEU A 102 5.26 21.31 -6.73
N ALA A 103 4.76 22.09 -5.78
CA ALA A 103 4.52 23.52 -5.95
C ALA A 103 4.62 24.25 -4.61
N PRO A 104 4.99 25.54 -4.60
CA PRO A 104 4.99 26.34 -3.38
C PRO A 104 3.59 26.44 -2.78
N VAL A 105 3.52 26.45 -1.45
CA VAL A 105 2.31 26.69 -0.66
C VAL A 105 2.48 28.02 0.04
N LEU A 106 1.61 28.97 -0.30
CA LEU A 106 1.51 30.26 0.38
C LEU A 106 0.13 30.37 1.01
N GLY A 107 0.06 30.27 2.34
CA GLY A 107 -1.21 30.34 3.04
C GLY A 107 -1.08 30.37 4.56
N VAL A 108 -2.22 30.36 5.23
CA VAL A 108 -2.31 30.38 6.69
C VAL A 108 -3.09 29.16 7.15
N MET A 109 -2.53 28.42 8.10
CA MET A 109 -3.15 27.19 8.60
C MET A 109 -4.44 27.50 9.37
N PRO A 110 -5.59 26.92 8.99
CA PRO A 110 -6.87 27.22 9.62
C PRO A 110 -6.90 26.87 11.11
N GLY A 111 -7.57 27.70 11.91
CA GLY A 111 -7.74 27.50 13.35
C GLY A 111 -6.50 27.79 14.20
N VAL A 112 -5.30 27.83 13.61
CA VAL A 112 -4.04 28.10 14.33
C VAL A 112 -3.39 29.41 13.89
N GLY A 113 -3.63 29.87 12.66
CA GLY A 113 -3.04 31.11 12.16
C GLY A 113 -1.55 30.99 11.79
N TYR A 114 -1.01 29.77 11.70
CA TYR A 114 0.40 29.55 11.37
C TYR A 114 0.66 29.79 9.87
N PRO A 115 1.54 30.72 9.49
CA PRO A 115 1.85 30.96 8.08
C PRO A 115 2.70 29.83 7.48
N ILE A 116 2.36 29.42 6.26
CA ILE A 116 3.10 28.44 5.47
C ILE A 116 3.59 29.14 4.20
N ASP A 117 4.89 29.09 3.97
CA ASP A 117 5.56 29.65 2.78
C ASP A 117 6.73 28.74 2.35
N TRP A 118 6.41 27.53 1.88
CA TRP A 118 7.39 26.59 1.34
C TRP A 118 6.74 25.53 0.45
N TRP A 119 7.56 24.63 -0.12
CA TRP A 119 7.11 23.58 -1.04
C TRP A 119 6.18 22.55 -0.38
N GLY A 120 5.02 22.32 -1.01
CA GLY A 120 4.10 21.23 -0.67
C GLY A 120 4.17 20.11 -1.72
N LEU A 121 3.81 18.90 -1.30
CA LEU A 121 3.49 17.81 -2.23
C LEU A 121 2.00 17.89 -2.56
N TRP A 122 1.70 18.31 -3.78
CA TRP A 122 0.35 18.41 -4.30
C TRP A 122 -0.06 17.12 -4.97
N MET A 123 -1.33 16.77 -4.81
CA MET A 123 -1.92 15.55 -5.32
C MET A 123 -3.32 15.86 -5.85
N GLU A 124 -3.74 15.15 -6.88
CA GLU A 124 -5.15 15.17 -7.30
C GLU A 124 -6.06 14.79 -6.13
N TYR A 125 -7.19 15.51 -6.01
CA TYR A 125 -8.22 15.12 -5.07
C TYR A 125 -8.81 13.77 -5.50
N VAL A 126 -8.82 12.82 -4.56
CA VAL A 126 -9.40 11.49 -4.77
C VAL A 126 -10.82 11.50 -4.23
N GLU A 127 -11.79 11.44 -5.15
CA GLU A 127 -13.18 11.19 -4.79
C GLU A 127 -13.36 9.74 -4.28
N GLY A 128 -14.32 9.56 -3.39
CA GLY A 128 -14.69 8.26 -2.83
C GLY A 128 -14.57 8.20 -1.31
N VAL A 129 -14.80 7.01 -0.78
CA VAL A 129 -14.76 6.73 0.66
C VAL A 129 -13.66 5.70 0.92
N SER A 130 -12.87 5.90 1.98
CA SER A 130 -11.89 4.88 2.37
C SER A 130 -12.61 3.57 2.69
N LEU A 131 -11.98 2.44 2.36
CA LEU A 131 -12.57 1.13 2.57
C LEU A 131 -12.89 0.88 4.05
N GLU A 132 -12.06 1.39 4.97
CA GLU A 132 -12.33 1.33 6.41
C GLU A 132 -13.63 2.06 6.77
N ASN A 133 -13.86 3.26 6.23
CA ASN A 133 -15.07 4.02 6.48
C ASN A 133 -16.28 3.36 5.80
N PHE A 134 -16.11 2.82 4.60
CA PHE A 134 -17.17 2.10 3.89
C PHE A 134 -17.66 0.88 4.68
N LEU A 135 -16.74 0.17 5.34
CA LEU A 135 -17.03 -1.10 6.02
C LEU A 135 -17.32 -0.98 7.53
N TYR A 136 -16.67 -0.07 8.25
CA TYR A 136 -16.66 -0.11 9.73
C TYR A 136 -16.82 1.23 10.46
N ARG A 137 -16.38 2.34 9.84
CA ARG A 137 -16.21 3.64 10.54
C ARG A 137 -16.96 4.81 9.89
N GLY A 138 -17.82 4.55 8.92
CA GLY A 138 -18.61 5.57 8.24
C GLY A 138 -19.64 6.24 9.17
N ILE A 139 -20.31 7.27 8.67
CA ILE A 139 -21.56 7.77 9.26
C ILE A 139 -22.63 7.56 8.18
N PRO A 140 -23.58 6.62 8.34
CA PRO A 140 -23.77 5.71 9.48
C PRO A 140 -22.61 4.71 9.67
N ARG A 141 -22.40 4.23 10.91
CA ARG A 141 -21.26 3.38 11.36
C ARG A 141 -20.92 2.22 10.43
N ARG A 142 -21.93 1.65 9.77
CA ARG A 142 -21.77 0.61 8.76
C ARG A 142 -22.90 0.75 7.76
N LEU A 143 -22.58 0.71 6.47
CA LEU A 143 -23.58 0.64 5.41
C LEU A 143 -24.38 -0.68 5.50
N PRO A 144 -25.61 -0.77 4.98
CA PRO A 144 -26.37 -2.01 4.94
C PRO A 144 -25.56 -3.16 4.32
N LEU A 145 -25.73 -4.39 4.83
CA LEU A 145 -24.97 -5.55 4.37
C LEU A 145 -25.23 -5.82 2.88
N GLU A 146 -26.45 -5.55 2.42
CA GLU A 146 -26.90 -5.67 1.04
C GLU A 146 -26.15 -4.69 0.13
N THR A 147 -25.98 -3.45 0.57
CA THR A 147 -25.21 -2.42 -0.16
C THR A 147 -23.74 -2.82 -0.28
N ILE A 148 -23.15 -3.33 0.81
CA ILE A 148 -21.76 -3.80 0.81
C ILE A 148 -21.62 -5.03 -0.11
N ALA A 149 -22.51 -6.02 0.02
CA ALA A 149 -22.46 -7.21 -0.82
C ALA A 149 -22.64 -6.87 -2.31
N ASP A 150 -23.57 -5.98 -2.66
CA ASP A 150 -23.77 -5.54 -4.04
C ASP A 150 -22.53 -4.83 -4.59
N MET A 151 -21.95 -3.91 -3.80
CA MET A 151 -20.74 -3.21 -4.19
C MET A 151 -19.60 -4.18 -4.53
N PHE A 152 -19.32 -5.15 -3.67
CA PHE A 152 -18.18 -6.06 -3.88
C PHE A 152 -18.47 -7.21 -4.86
N ASN A 153 -19.70 -7.75 -4.90
CA ASN A 153 -20.04 -8.84 -5.83
C ASN A 153 -20.25 -8.33 -7.26
N ASN A 154 -20.90 -7.18 -7.43
CA ASN A 154 -21.48 -6.77 -8.71
C ASN A 154 -20.83 -5.51 -9.29
N ARG A 155 -20.50 -4.51 -8.47
CA ARG A 155 -20.07 -3.18 -8.95
C ARG A 155 -18.56 -2.97 -8.97
N LEU A 156 -17.84 -3.67 -8.09
CA LEU A 156 -16.39 -3.53 -7.95
C LEU A 156 -15.70 -3.73 -9.31
N ASN A 157 -14.87 -2.75 -9.69
CA ASN A 157 -14.10 -2.82 -10.92
C ASN A 157 -12.98 -3.87 -10.79
N LYS A 158 -13.29 -5.07 -11.26
CA LYS A 158 -12.43 -6.26 -11.23
C LYS A 158 -11.08 -6.02 -11.90
N THR A 159 -11.07 -5.31 -13.04
CA THR A 159 -9.83 -4.97 -13.76
C THR A 159 -8.94 -4.05 -12.94
N ARG A 160 -9.51 -3.10 -12.19
CA ARG A 160 -8.74 -2.23 -11.29
C ARG A 160 -8.17 -2.98 -10.08
N VAL A 161 -8.86 -3.99 -9.55
CA VAL A 161 -8.30 -4.85 -8.49
C VAL A 161 -7.04 -5.55 -8.98
N VAL A 162 -7.08 -6.17 -10.16
CA VAL A 162 -5.92 -6.85 -10.74
C VAL A 162 -4.76 -5.87 -10.97
N ARG A 163 -5.04 -4.70 -11.57
CA ARG A 163 -4.02 -3.66 -11.80
C ARG A 163 -3.44 -3.11 -10.50
N ALA A 164 -4.26 -2.97 -9.45
CA ALA A 164 -3.81 -2.52 -8.14
C ALA A 164 -2.90 -3.56 -7.46
N ALA A 165 -3.20 -4.85 -7.58
CA ALA A 165 -2.34 -5.92 -7.09
C ALA A 165 -0.97 -5.92 -7.81
N ILE A 166 -0.98 -5.75 -9.14
CA ILE A 166 0.25 -5.54 -9.94
C ILE A 166 1.04 -4.36 -9.43
N PHE A 167 0.40 -3.20 -9.24
CA PHE A 167 1.07 -1.99 -8.75
C PHE A 167 1.70 -2.21 -7.37
N ASP A 168 0.96 -2.79 -6.42
CA ASP A 168 1.46 -3.02 -5.06
C ASP A 168 2.63 -4.01 -5.04
N LEU A 169 2.58 -5.09 -5.85
CA LEU A 169 3.71 -6.01 -5.94
C LEU A 169 4.91 -5.37 -6.63
N LEU A 170 4.71 -4.71 -7.77
CA LEU A 170 5.76 -4.02 -8.54
C LEU A 170 6.49 -2.97 -7.72
N THR A 171 5.74 -2.17 -6.98
CA THR A 171 6.29 -1.10 -6.14
C THR A 171 6.68 -1.57 -4.75
N SER A 172 6.49 -2.86 -4.43
CA SER A 172 6.79 -3.37 -3.09
C SER A 172 6.11 -2.53 -1.99
N GLN A 173 4.82 -2.21 -2.18
CA GLN A 173 4.05 -1.39 -1.25
C GLN A 173 3.84 -2.14 0.06
N CYS A 174 4.16 -1.51 1.18
CA CYS A 174 4.20 -2.12 2.51
C CYS A 174 3.10 -1.69 3.47
N ASP A 175 2.21 -0.79 3.07
CA ASP A 175 1.13 -0.37 3.94
C ASP A 175 -0.21 -0.25 3.21
N ARG A 176 -0.53 -1.22 2.35
CA ARG A 176 -1.85 -1.25 1.72
C ARG A 176 -2.87 -1.94 2.61
N HIS A 177 -3.63 -1.15 3.35
CA HIS A 177 -4.79 -1.57 4.13
C HIS A 177 -6.03 -0.72 3.81
N ALA A 178 -7.15 -1.02 4.47
CA ALA A 178 -8.46 -0.41 4.22
C ALA A 178 -8.51 1.12 4.27
N GLN A 179 -7.58 1.78 4.98
CA GLN A 179 -7.54 3.25 5.04
C GLN A 179 -6.85 3.86 3.80
N ASN A 180 -6.00 3.07 3.14
CA ASN A 180 -5.18 3.47 2.00
C ASN A 180 -5.79 3.02 0.66
N LEU A 181 -7.06 2.63 0.69
CA LEU A 181 -7.88 2.23 -0.45
C LEU A 181 -9.15 3.05 -0.43
N PHE A 182 -9.42 3.77 -1.52
CA PHE A 182 -10.64 4.53 -1.69
C PHE A 182 -11.52 3.82 -2.72
N LEU A 183 -12.78 3.65 -2.36
CA LEU A 183 -13.81 3.07 -3.21
C LEU A 183 -14.71 4.20 -3.72
N GLN A 184 -14.84 4.28 -5.03
CA GLN A 184 -15.70 5.22 -5.71
C GLN A 184 -17.09 4.61 -5.93
N GLU A 185 -18.09 5.46 -6.18
CA GLU A 185 -19.47 5.00 -6.34
C GLU A 185 -19.62 4.03 -7.52
N ASP A 186 -18.89 4.24 -8.61
CA ASP A 186 -18.87 3.36 -9.78
C ASP A 186 -18.09 2.04 -9.56
N GLY A 187 -17.65 1.76 -8.32
CA GLY A 187 -16.89 0.57 -7.97
C GLY A 187 -15.40 0.65 -8.33
N ASN A 188 -14.93 1.81 -8.79
CA ASN A 188 -13.51 2.03 -9.02
C ASN A 188 -12.70 2.15 -7.72
N LEU A 189 -11.43 1.76 -7.80
CA LEU A 189 -10.47 1.88 -6.72
C LEU A 189 -9.46 2.99 -7.00
N LYS A 190 -9.05 3.67 -5.93
CA LYS A 190 -7.93 4.61 -5.89
C LYS A 190 -6.99 4.26 -4.73
N LEU A 191 -5.70 4.34 -4.99
CA LEU A 191 -4.63 3.93 -4.07
C LEU A 191 -3.90 5.18 -3.55
N ILE A 192 -3.93 5.40 -2.24
CA ILE A 192 -3.24 6.53 -1.60
C ILE A 192 -2.12 6.05 -0.67
N ASP A 193 -1.38 7.00 -0.10
CA ASP A 193 -0.34 6.76 0.91
C ASP A 193 0.76 5.78 0.44
N ASN A 194 1.30 6.05 -0.75
CA ASN A 194 2.31 5.21 -1.42
C ASN A 194 3.75 5.46 -0.92
N GLU A 195 3.93 6.05 0.26
CA GLU A 195 5.24 6.41 0.81
C GLU A 195 6.03 5.19 1.32
N SER A 196 5.32 4.15 1.73
CA SER A 196 5.89 2.88 2.23
C SER A 196 6.22 1.88 1.13
N CYS A 197 6.73 2.31 -0.02
CA CYS A 197 7.08 1.43 -1.14
C CYS A 197 8.60 1.20 -1.27
N LEU A 198 8.98 0.20 -2.07
CA LEU A 198 10.35 -0.07 -2.54
C LEU A 198 11.43 -0.13 -1.43
N GLN A 199 11.06 -0.59 -0.22
CA GLN A 199 11.90 -0.54 1.00
C GLN A 199 12.50 0.84 1.29
N HIS A 200 11.80 1.92 0.94
CA HIS A 200 12.26 3.27 1.22
C HIS A 200 12.08 3.63 2.70
N MET A 201 10.92 3.32 3.29
CA MET A 201 10.62 3.60 4.70
C MET A 201 10.85 2.39 5.59
N TRP A 202 10.42 1.20 5.17
CA TRP A 202 10.49 -0.01 5.99
C TRP A 202 11.44 -1.03 5.36
N ARG A 203 12.71 -1.00 5.80
CA ARG A 203 13.77 -1.85 5.24
C ARG A 203 13.48 -3.35 5.31
N ASN A 204 12.63 -3.80 6.23
CA ASN A 204 12.31 -5.22 6.43
C ASN A 204 10.98 -5.67 5.79
N CYS A 205 10.37 -4.81 4.97
CA CYS A 205 9.14 -5.15 4.28
C CYS A 205 9.39 -5.24 2.76
N GLY A 206 9.12 -6.41 2.19
CA GLY A 206 9.16 -6.66 0.76
C GLY A 206 7.90 -6.23 0.03
N PHE A 207 6.74 -6.40 0.65
CA PHE A 207 5.43 -5.81 0.31
C PHE A 207 4.39 -6.31 1.32
N ASP A 208 3.33 -5.55 1.57
CA ASP A 208 2.26 -5.91 2.49
C ASP A 208 0.95 -5.23 2.05
N SER A 209 0.03 -6.03 1.50
CA SER A 209 -1.15 -5.52 0.81
C SER A 209 -2.35 -6.45 0.90
N VAL A 210 -3.53 -5.89 1.21
CA VAL A 210 -4.79 -6.63 1.17
C VAL A 210 -5.14 -7.20 -0.21
N LEU A 211 -4.59 -6.65 -1.29
CA LEU A 211 -4.86 -7.06 -2.67
C LEU A 211 -4.06 -8.30 -3.09
N VAL A 212 -2.97 -8.60 -2.37
CA VAL A 212 -2.02 -9.66 -2.73
C VAL A 212 -2.03 -10.71 -1.61
N PRO A 213 -2.26 -12.00 -1.92
CA PRO A 213 -2.16 -13.08 -0.94
C PRO A 213 -0.72 -13.18 -0.41
N THR A 214 -0.52 -13.95 0.67
CA THR A 214 0.77 -14.16 1.38
C THR A 214 1.27 -13.00 2.23
N THR A 215 0.51 -11.91 2.27
CA THR A 215 0.87 -10.71 3.03
C THR A 215 0.21 -10.71 4.40
N GLN A 216 0.78 -9.95 5.33
CA GLN A 216 0.19 -9.77 6.65
C GLN A 216 -1.16 -9.03 6.56
N LYS A 217 -1.30 -7.99 5.72
CA LYS A 217 -2.55 -7.26 5.60
C LYS A 217 -3.69 -8.13 5.08
N GLN A 218 -3.45 -9.00 4.09
CA GLN A 218 -4.45 -9.93 3.59
C GLN A 218 -4.87 -10.95 4.68
N GLU A 219 -3.89 -11.41 5.47
CA GLU A 219 -4.17 -12.30 6.61
C GLU A 219 -4.91 -11.59 7.75
N ILE A 220 -4.66 -10.30 7.97
CA ILE A 220 -5.43 -9.49 8.93
C ILE A 220 -6.89 -9.38 8.50
N VAL A 221 -7.17 -9.27 7.21
CA VAL A 221 -8.56 -9.28 6.69
C VAL A 221 -9.22 -10.64 6.99
N ARG A 222 -8.49 -11.73 6.82
CA ARG A 222 -9.00 -13.10 7.00
C ARG A 222 -9.13 -13.54 8.45
N LEU A 223 -8.16 -13.17 9.29
CA LEU A 223 -7.97 -13.67 10.65
C LEU A 223 -7.99 -12.56 11.71
N ALA A 224 -8.34 -11.33 11.36
CA ALA A 224 -8.25 -10.18 12.26
C ALA A 224 -6.83 -9.88 12.80
N ASN A 225 -6.63 -8.60 13.16
CA ASN A 225 -5.29 -8.13 13.53
C ASN A 225 -4.73 -8.80 14.78
N HIS A 226 -5.56 -9.06 15.80
CA HIS A 226 -5.10 -9.60 17.08
C HIS A 226 -4.53 -11.02 16.95
N TYR A 227 -5.12 -11.86 16.09
CA TYR A 227 -4.66 -13.22 15.85
C TYR A 227 -3.35 -13.23 15.06
N VAL A 228 -3.29 -12.47 13.96
CA VAL A 228 -2.09 -12.35 13.12
C VAL A 228 -0.92 -11.70 13.88
N SER A 229 -1.22 -10.71 14.73
CA SER A 229 -0.27 -10.09 15.65
C SER A 229 0.08 -10.98 16.85
N LYS A 230 -0.51 -12.18 16.94
CA LYS A 230 -0.31 -13.17 17.99
C LYS A 230 -0.59 -12.64 19.39
N LEU A 231 -1.44 -11.63 19.57
CA LEU A 231 -1.65 -10.97 20.87
C LEU A 231 -2.28 -11.93 21.90
N PRO A 232 -1.89 -11.85 23.19
CA PRO A 232 -2.49 -12.68 24.22
C PRO A 232 -3.95 -12.27 24.40
N THR A 233 -4.83 -13.24 24.66
CA THR A 233 -6.21 -12.96 25.10
C THR A 233 -6.32 -13.13 26.61
N LEU A 234 -7.50 -12.81 27.16
CA LEU A 234 -7.81 -13.01 28.58
C LEU A 234 -7.58 -14.45 29.05
N THR A 235 -7.64 -15.44 28.15
CA THR A 235 -7.40 -16.87 28.47
C THR A 235 -5.95 -17.30 28.21
N GLY A 236 -5.06 -16.37 27.85
CA GLY A 236 -3.66 -16.65 27.53
C GLY A 236 -3.43 -17.28 26.15
N GLN A 237 -4.48 -17.66 25.42
CA GLN A 237 -4.41 -18.30 24.10
C GLN A 237 -4.95 -17.39 22.98
N PRO A 238 -4.37 -17.38 21.78
CA PRO A 238 -4.95 -16.65 20.64
C PRO A 238 -6.38 -17.14 20.36
N GLN A 239 -7.38 -16.25 20.40
CA GLN A 239 -8.74 -16.62 20.01
C GLN A 239 -8.81 -16.76 18.50
N ILE A 240 -9.23 -17.94 18.03
CA ILE A 240 -9.50 -18.14 16.60
C ILE A 240 -10.64 -17.19 16.19
N PRO A 241 -10.44 -16.36 15.17
CA PRO A 241 -11.45 -15.40 14.68
C PRO A 241 -12.72 -16.12 14.24
N ARG A 242 -13.86 -15.45 14.40
CA ARG A 242 -15.14 -15.95 13.86
C ARG A 242 -15.09 -15.94 12.32
N PHE A 243 -15.73 -16.94 11.70
CA PHE A 243 -15.64 -17.33 10.29
C PHE A 243 -16.30 -16.37 9.29
N ASP A 244 -16.37 -15.08 9.61
CA ASP A 244 -17.06 -14.13 8.75
C ASP A 244 -16.16 -13.79 7.56
N ALA A 245 -16.67 -13.94 6.35
CA ALA A 245 -15.95 -13.58 5.14
C ALA A 245 -15.95 -12.05 5.01
N ASP A 246 -14.88 -11.41 5.49
CA ASP A 246 -14.74 -9.98 5.34
C ASP A 246 -14.85 -9.56 3.86
N PRO A 247 -15.64 -8.53 3.50
CA PRO A 247 -15.80 -8.14 2.10
C PRO A 247 -14.49 -7.81 1.38
N GLN A 248 -13.47 -7.38 2.11
CA GLN A 248 -12.14 -7.12 1.55
C GLN A 248 -11.47 -8.39 1.01
N LEU A 249 -11.92 -9.59 1.35
CA LEU A 249 -11.42 -10.84 0.76
C LEU A 249 -11.66 -10.89 -0.75
N LEU A 250 -12.67 -10.18 -1.26
CA LEU A 250 -12.92 -10.08 -2.71
C LEU A 250 -11.87 -9.20 -3.40
N LEU A 251 -11.00 -8.50 -2.67
CA LEU A 251 -9.87 -7.77 -3.26
C LEU A 251 -8.72 -8.69 -3.69
N ASP A 252 -8.80 -10.00 -3.46
CA ASP A 252 -7.84 -10.96 -3.97
C ASP A 252 -7.90 -11.02 -5.50
N TYR A 253 -6.84 -10.56 -6.18
CA TYR A 253 -6.80 -10.49 -7.65
C TYR A 253 -7.08 -11.84 -8.34
N ARG A 254 -6.83 -12.97 -7.67
CA ARG A 254 -7.05 -14.31 -8.21
C ARG A 254 -8.52 -14.61 -8.50
N CYS A 255 -9.44 -13.81 -7.95
CA CYS A 255 -10.87 -13.89 -8.24
C CYS A 255 -11.26 -13.30 -9.59
N TYR A 256 -10.35 -12.56 -10.23
CA TYR A 256 -10.62 -11.76 -11.42
C TYR A 256 -9.69 -12.07 -12.59
N LEU A 257 -8.99 -13.19 -12.50
CA LEU A 257 -8.25 -13.75 -13.62
C LEU A 257 -9.23 -14.35 -14.66
N PRO A 258 -8.79 -14.52 -15.91
CA PRO A 258 -9.55 -15.25 -16.92
C PRO A 258 -10.04 -16.62 -16.44
N GLU A 259 -11.16 -17.09 -17.01
CA GLU A 259 -11.75 -18.37 -16.61
C GLU A 259 -10.76 -19.53 -16.77
N GLY A 260 -10.69 -20.40 -15.75
CA GLY A 260 -9.76 -21.52 -15.68
C GLY A 260 -8.34 -21.16 -15.23
N GLN A 261 -8.05 -19.88 -14.98
CA GLN A 261 -6.73 -19.42 -14.55
C GLN A 261 -6.67 -19.18 -13.03
N GLU A 262 -5.78 -19.91 -12.35
CA GLU A 262 -5.55 -19.76 -10.90
C GLU A 262 -4.44 -18.77 -10.55
N GLN A 263 -3.57 -18.47 -11.51
CA GLN A 263 -2.36 -17.66 -11.34
C GLN A 263 -2.18 -16.74 -12.55
N MET A 264 -1.82 -15.48 -12.33
CA MET A 264 -1.51 -14.48 -13.36
C MET A 264 -0.28 -14.87 -14.18
N GLY A 265 0.76 -15.44 -13.54
CA GLY A 265 2.00 -15.78 -14.21
C GLY A 265 2.65 -14.56 -14.85
N THR A 266 2.97 -14.64 -16.14
CA THR A 266 3.58 -13.54 -16.92
C THR A 266 2.58 -12.81 -17.83
N GLN A 267 1.28 -13.09 -17.69
CA GLN A 267 0.23 -12.55 -18.56
C GLN A 267 -0.27 -11.20 -18.04
N TYR A 268 0.56 -10.17 -18.18
CA TYR A 268 0.21 -8.81 -17.75
C TYR A 268 -0.59 -8.06 -18.83
N PRO A 269 -1.42 -7.07 -18.44
CA PRO A 269 -2.04 -6.15 -19.41
C PRO A 269 -0.98 -5.50 -20.32
N PRO A 270 -1.26 -5.28 -21.62
CA PRO A 270 -0.21 -4.94 -22.61
C PRO A 270 0.67 -3.73 -22.25
N GLN A 271 0.07 -2.66 -21.71
CA GLN A 271 0.83 -1.48 -21.30
C GLN A 271 1.75 -1.76 -20.10
N ILE A 272 1.26 -2.56 -19.14
CA ILE A 272 2.03 -2.97 -17.97
C ILE A 272 3.16 -3.92 -18.40
N ASP A 273 2.89 -4.91 -19.25
CA ASP A 273 3.92 -5.83 -19.78
C ASP A 273 5.05 -5.04 -20.46
N LYS A 274 4.69 -4.09 -21.33
CA LYS A 274 5.67 -3.21 -21.99
C LYS A 274 6.51 -2.43 -20.97
N CYS A 275 5.88 -1.86 -19.95
CA CYS A 275 6.57 -1.12 -18.89
C CYS A 275 7.51 -2.01 -18.09
N LEU A 276 7.05 -3.18 -17.65
CA LEU A 276 7.86 -4.16 -16.91
C LEU A 276 9.09 -4.60 -17.71
N ARG A 277 8.92 -4.90 -19.00
CA ARG A 277 10.04 -5.23 -19.91
C ARG A 277 11.00 -4.06 -20.08
N HIS A 278 10.48 -2.84 -20.19
CA HIS A 278 11.31 -1.65 -20.27
C HIS A 278 12.17 -1.49 -19.00
N ILE A 279 11.56 -1.58 -17.82
CA ILE A 279 12.25 -1.54 -16.53
C ILE A 279 13.32 -2.63 -16.43
N ALA A 280 12.97 -3.87 -16.77
CA ALA A 280 13.89 -5.02 -16.71
C ALA A 280 15.03 -4.95 -17.75
N SER A 281 14.88 -4.15 -18.80
CA SER A 281 15.93 -3.94 -19.82
C SER A 281 16.97 -2.89 -19.42
N MET A 282 16.67 -2.09 -18.40
CA MET A 282 17.53 -1.00 -17.92
C MET A 282 18.39 -1.46 -16.74
N THR A 283 19.53 -0.80 -16.52
CA THR A 283 20.26 -0.91 -15.25
C THR A 283 19.55 -0.13 -14.13
N PRO A 284 19.75 -0.46 -12.84
CA PRO A 284 19.20 0.31 -11.73
C PRO A 284 19.52 1.82 -11.75
N LYS A 285 20.69 2.21 -12.29
CA LYS A 285 21.07 3.62 -12.46
C LYS A 285 20.23 4.32 -13.53
N GLU A 286 19.94 3.62 -14.63
CA GLU A 286 19.06 4.12 -15.68
C GLU A 286 17.63 4.23 -15.19
N VAL A 287 17.12 3.22 -14.46
CA VAL A 287 15.80 3.28 -13.81
C VAL A 287 15.71 4.49 -12.87
N ALA A 288 16.73 4.73 -12.05
CA ALA A 288 16.76 5.90 -11.17
C ALA A 288 16.70 7.21 -11.95
N LYS A 289 17.46 7.32 -13.05
CA LYS A 289 17.51 8.51 -13.90
C LYS A 289 16.20 8.74 -14.66
N VAL A 290 15.61 7.69 -15.23
CA VAL A 290 14.40 7.76 -16.06
C VAL A 290 13.19 8.19 -15.23
N TYR A 291 13.00 7.59 -14.06
CA TYR A 291 11.84 7.89 -13.22
C TYR A 291 12.08 9.00 -12.18
N GLY A 292 13.35 9.32 -11.90
CA GLY A 292 13.73 10.36 -10.94
C GLY A 292 13.89 9.88 -9.49
N PHE A 293 14.11 8.58 -9.26
CA PHE A 293 14.24 8.03 -7.91
C PHE A 293 15.42 8.67 -7.15
N PRO A 294 15.25 8.96 -5.84
CA PRO A 294 16.27 9.65 -5.06
C PRO A 294 17.52 8.79 -4.75
N ASP A 295 17.42 7.46 -4.90
CA ASP A 295 18.46 6.50 -4.53
C ASP A 295 18.45 5.32 -5.52
N VAL A 296 19.64 4.90 -5.99
CA VAL A 296 19.82 3.76 -6.89
C VAL A 296 19.35 2.46 -6.25
N ARG A 297 19.42 2.32 -4.92
CA ARG A 297 18.89 1.15 -4.21
C ARG A 297 17.37 1.01 -4.38
N VAL A 298 16.64 2.12 -4.32
CA VAL A 298 15.17 2.13 -4.52
C VAL A 298 14.84 1.72 -5.96
N ALA A 299 15.56 2.28 -6.94
CA ALA A 299 15.43 1.89 -8.34
C ALA A 299 15.84 0.43 -8.58
N GLY A 300 16.84 -0.08 -7.86
CA GLY A 300 17.26 -1.48 -7.88
C GLY A 300 16.16 -2.42 -7.41
N ASN A 301 15.44 -2.07 -6.36
CA ASN A 301 14.29 -2.84 -5.90
C ASN A 301 13.19 -2.93 -6.95
N LEU A 302 12.85 -1.81 -7.60
CA LEU A 302 11.88 -1.80 -8.70
C LEU A 302 12.34 -2.65 -9.88
N HIS A 303 13.62 -2.50 -10.27
CA HIS A 303 14.23 -3.26 -11.36
C HIS A 303 14.17 -4.77 -11.10
N THR A 304 14.64 -5.22 -9.92
CA THR A 304 14.64 -6.63 -9.54
C THR A 304 13.22 -7.19 -9.54
N ARG A 305 12.27 -6.45 -8.95
CA ARG A 305 10.87 -6.85 -8.91
C ARG A 305 10.27 -7.00 -10.32
N ALA A 306 10.48 -6.03 -11.20
CA ALA A 306 10.01 -6.09 -12.58
C ALA A 306 10.63 -7.27 -13.35
N THR A 307 11.91 -7.54 -13.13
CA THR A 307 12.64 -8.66 -13.73
C THR A 307 12.05 -10.00 -13.28
N ASP A 308 11.84 -10.19 -11.98
CA ASP A 308 11.24 -11.41 -11.44
C ASP A 308 9.81 -11.62 -11.97
N MET A 309 9.02 -10.55 -12.03
CA MET A 309 7.65 -10.57 -12.56
C MET A 309 7.60 -11.02 -14.02
N ILE A 310 8.53 -10.58 -14.87
CA ILE A 310 8.57 -10.95 -16.29
C ILE A 310 9.19 -12.32 -16.54
N THR A 311 10.24 -12.66 -15.80
CA THR A 311 11.03 -13.88 -16.07
C THR A 311 10.49 -15.12 -15.35
N ARG A 312 9.85 -14.93 -14.19
CA ARG A 312 9.39 -16.02 -13.32
C ARG A 312 7.89 -15.96 -13.02
N GLY A 313 7.24 -14.83 -13.28
CA GLY A 313 5.80 -14.63 -13.10
C GLY A 313 5.43 -13.97 -11.77
N TYR A 314 4.20 -13.48 -11.70
CA TYR A 314 3.65 -12.70 -10.60
C TYR A 314 3.71 -13.45 -9.26
N GLU A 315 3.24 -14.69 -9.23
CA GLU A 315 3.17 -15.50 -8.01
C GLU A 315 4.56 -15.88 -7.52
N TRP A 316 5.47 -16.20 -8.43
CA TRP A 316 6.86 -16.46 -8.08
C TRP A 316 7.49 -15.21 -7.46
N ALA A 317 7.30 -14.05 -8.08
CA ALA A 317 7.79 -12.78 -7.53
C ALA A 317 7.19 -12.52 -6.13
N ALA A 318 5.88 -12.70 -5.94
CA ALA A 318 5.26 -12.52 -4.63
C ALA A 318 5.81 -13.49 -3.57
N LYS A 319 6.04 -14.76 -3.92
CA LYS A 319 6.54 -15.78 -2.99
C LYS A 319 8.04 -15.64 -2.69
N TYR A 320 8.85 -15.36 -3.70
CA TYR A 320 10.30 -15.56 -3.69
C TYR A 320 11.10 -14.37 -4.25
N GLY A 321 10.47 -13.39 -4.87
CA GLY A 321 11.18 -12.25 -5.47
C GLY A 321 11.61 -11.21 -4.44
N HIS A 322 12.78 -10.59 -4.69
CA HIS A 322 13.28 -9.50 -3.85
C HIS A 322 12.69 -8.14 -4.27
N PRO A 323 12.48 -7.20 -3.34
CA PRO A 323 12.71 -7.32 -1.89
C PRO A 323 11.68 -8.22 -1.19
N GLN A 324 12.11 -9.00 -0.20
CA GLN A 324 11.26 -9.96 0.51
C GLN A 324 10.87 -9.47 1.92
N ASN A 325 9.72 -9.94 2.40
CA ASN A 325 9.34 -9.83 3.81
C ASN A 325 10.23 -10.73 4.68
N GLY A 326 10.45 -10.35 5.95
CA GLY A 326 10.99 -11.28 6.94
C GLY A 326 10.12 -12.52 7.09
N GLN A 327 10.71 -13.67 7.46
CA GLN A 327 10.00 -14.96 7.49
C GLN A 327 8.69 -14.90 8.30
N ALA A 328 8.68 -14.24 9.46
CA ALA A 328 7.49 -14.08 10.29
C ALA A 328 6.34 -13.26 9.66
N LYS A 329 6.54 -12.73 8.45
CA LYS A 329 5.56 -11.99 7.65
C LYS A 329 5.30 -12.63 6.27
N ARG A 330 5.76 -13.86 6.05
CA ARG A 330 5.57 -14.60 4.78
C ARG A 330 4.53 -15.70 4.96
N TYR A 331 3.32 -15.42 4.51
CA TYR A 331 2.17 -16.31 4.72
C TYR A 331 1.97 -17.28 3.54
N ARG A 332 1.34 -18.43 3.78
CA ARG A 332 1.00 -19.38 2.72
C ARG A 332 -0.14 -18.86 1.86
N PHE A 333 -0.25 -19.35 0.62
CA PHE A 333 -1.43 -19.07 -0.21
C PHE A 333 -2.66 -19.71 0.44
N GLN A 334 -3.65 -18.88 0.76
CA GLN A 334 -4.94 -19.35 1.24
C GLN A 334 -5.94 -19.51 0.09
N PRO A 335 -6.97 -20.37 0.23
CA PRO A 335 -8.10 -20.38 -0.69
C PRO A 335 -8.72 -18.99 -0.82
N LYS A 336 -8.96 -18.55 -2.06
CA LYS A 336 -9.62 -17.27 -2.36
C LYS A 336 -11.11 -17.33 -2.03
N CYS A 337 -11.72 -16.21 -1.65
CA CYS A 337 -13.18 -16.08 -1.55
C CYS A 337 -13.65 -15.06 -2.60
N CYS A 338 -14.38 -15.52 -3.62
CA CYS A 338 -14.68 -14.70 -4.81
C CYS A 338 -16.13 -14.24 -4.92
N SER A 339 -16.93 -14.51 -3.91
CA SER A 339 -18.30 -14.00 -3.79
C SER A 339 -18.71 -13.98 -2.33
N LEU A 340 -19.59 -13.06 -1.98
CA LEU A 340 -20.17 -12.93 -0.65
C LEU A 340 -21.64 -13.34 -0.66
N ARG A 341 -22.06 -14.04 0.38
CA ARG A 341 -23.46 -14.27 0.72
C ARG A 341 -23.76 -13.67 2.09
N ILE A 342 -24.87 -12.96 2.21
CA ILE A 342 -25.32 -12.45 3.51
C ILE A 342 -25.95 -13.59 4.29
N ASN A 343 -25.49 -13.78 5.53
CA ASN A 343 -26.04 -14.74 6.46
C ASN A 343 -26.39 -14.01 7.76
N ARG A 344 -27.68 -13.70 7.95
CA ARG A 344 -28.20 -12.95 9.11
C ARG A 344 -27.51 -11.60 9.30
N THR A 345 -26.42 -11.57 10.07
CA THR A 345 -25.69 -10.37 10.49
C THR A 345 -24.24 -10.35 10.00
N GLN A 346 -23.83 -11.36 9.25
CA GLN A 346 -22.46 -11.56 8.79
C GLN A 346 -22.43 -11.91 7.30
N PHE A 347 -21.22 -11.95 6.75
CA PHE A 347 -20.96 -12.43 5.41
C PHE A 347 -20.36 -13.83 5.48
N ASP A 348 -20.82 -14.72 4.62
CA ASP A 348 -20.18 -15.99 4.32
C ASP A 348 -19.58 -15.92 2.91
N CYS A 349 -18.61 -16.78 2.63
CA CYS A 349 -18.20 -16.98 1.24
C CYS A 349 -19.32 -17.66 0.45
N GLY A 350 -19.57 -17.19 -0.78
CA GLY A 350 -20.62 -17.72 -1.65
C GLY A 350 -20.34 -19.11 -2.22
N HIS A 351 -19.14 -19.65 -1.99
CA HIS A 351 -18.73 -21.01 -2.36
C HIS A 351 -18.02 -21.70 -1.20
N ALA A 352 -17.68 -22.99 -1.38
CA ALA A 352 -16.88 -23.72 -0.41
C ALA A 352 -15.54 -23.00 -0.19
N TRP A 353 -15.31 -22.56 1.05
CA TRP A 353 -14.13 -21.82 1.46
C TRP A 353 -13.64 -22.35 2.80
N LYS A 354 -12.46 -22.97 2.81
CA LYS A 354 -11.87 -23.66 3.96
C LYS A 354 -10.43 -23.19 4.18
N PRO A 355 -10.22 -21.96 4.68
CA PRO A 355 -8.87 -21.44 4.90
C PRO A 355 -8.20 -22.11 6.11
N SER A 356 -6.86 -22.10 6.14
CA SER A 356 -6.03 -22.64 7.23
C SER A 356 -5.78 -21.58 8.33
N TYR A 357 -5.62 -21.98 9.59
CA TYR A 357 -5.32 -21.06 10.71
C TYR A 357 -3.83 -20.95 11.05
N GLU A 358 -3.00 -21.59 10.24
CA GLU A 358 -1.57 -21.60 10.46
C GLU A 358 -0.99 -20.17 10.40
N LEU A 359 -0.03 -19.89 11.29
CA LEU A 359 0.73 -18.64 11.31
C LEU A 359 2.23 -18.95 11.17
N PRO A 360 3.01 -18.09 10.51
CA PRO A 360 4.44 -18.27 10.42
C PRO A 360 5.07 -18.10 11.81
N LEU A 361 6.14 -18.83 12.11
CA LEU A 361 6.99 -18.64 13.29
C LEU A 361 7.69 -17.26 13.24
N GLY A 362 7.97 -16.70 14.42
CA GLY A 362 8.64 -15.43 14.64
C GLY A 362 7.70 -14.26 14.98
N ASN A 363 8.27 -13.08 15.21
CA ASN A 363 7.56 -11.87 15.58
C ASN A 363 6.96 -11.18 14.33
N PRO A 364 5.62 -11.10 14.24
CA PRO A 364 4.93 -10.55 13.07
C PRO A 364 5.07 -9.03 12.93
N PHE A 365 5.53 -8.29 13.94
CA PHE A 365 5.69 -6.83 13.86
C PHE A 365 6.98 -6.43 13.15
N ASN A 366 8.09 -7.06 13.53
CA ASN A 366 9.43 -6.71 13.04
C ASN A 366 9.96 -7.71 12.00
N GLY A 367 9.30 -8.86 11.81
CA GLY A 367 9.70 -9.90 10.86
C GLY A 367 10.87 -10.77 11.35
N ARG A 368 11.24 -10.68 12.63
CA ARG A 368 12.39 -11.37 13.24
C ARG A 368 11.95 -12.60 14.03
N GLU A 369 12.90 -13.24 14.70
CA GLU A 369 12.64 -14.28 15.69
C GLU A 369 11.68 -13.80 16.79
N TRP A 370 11.03 -14.78 17.42
CA TRP A 370 10.07 -14.51 18.48
C TRP A 370 10.79 -13.98 19.73
N ASP A 371 10.32 -12.84 20.24
CA ASP A 371 11.01 -12.05 21.28
C ASP A 371 10.09 -11.78 22.50
N LYS A 372 9.09 -12.63 22.73
CA LYS A 372 8.15 -12.48 23.85
C LYS A 372 8.37 -13.57 24.89
N ASP A 373 8.06 -13.26 26.14
CA ASP A 373 8.23 -14.14 27.32
C ASP A 373 7.23 -15.32 27.38
N ARG A 374 6.60 -15.67 26.26
CA ARG A 374 5.64 -16.77 26.14
C ARG A 374 5.96 -17.57 24.88
N PRO A 375 5.49 -18.82 24.73
CA PRO A 375 5.71 -19.59 23.52
C PRO A 375 5.17 -18.90 22.26
N ASP A 376 5.85 -19.11 21.14
CA ASP A 376 5.38 -18.66 19.83
C ASP A 376 4.20 -19.53 19.36
N PRO A 377 3.01 -18.96 19.08
CA PRO A 377 1.87 -19.71 18.56
C PRO A 377 1.97 -20.03 17.05
N GLY A 378 3.06 -19.65 16.36
CA GLY A 378 3.29 -20.01 14.97
C GLY A 378 3.45 -21.53 14.76
N THR A 379 3.08 -22.01 13.57
CA THR A 379 3.02 -23.44 13.25
C THR A 379 3.90 -23.86 12.06
N TYR A 380 4.49 -22.91 11.33
CA TYR A 380 5.37 -23.21 10.20
C TYR A 380 6.43 -22.14 9.97
N VAL A 381 7.50 -22.47 9.25
CA VAL A 381 8.52 -21.49 8.84
C VAL A 381 7.97 -20.65 7.70
N GLY A 382 7.87 -19.33 7.88
CA GLY A 382 7.29 -18.46 6.87
C GLY A 382 8.09 -18.45 5.56
N GLY A 383 7.37 -18.38 4.44
CA GLY A 383 7.95 -18.53 3.10
C GLY A 383 8.13 -19.99 2.66
N THR A 384 7.65 -20.95 3.44
CA THR A 384 7.48 -22.34 2.99
C THR A 384 6.13 -22.49 2.30
N PHE A 385 6.15 -22.97 1.06
CA PHE A 385 4.97 -23.18 0.21
C PHE A 385 4.89 -24.67 -0.16
N PRO A 386 4.23 -25.51 0.67
CA PRO A 386 4.18 -26.95 0.47
C PRO A 386 3.64 -27.35 -0.91
N GLU A 387 2.77 -26.52 -1.48
CA GLU A 387 2.21 -26.73 -2.81
C GLU A 387 3.26 -26.68 -3.94
N ASP A 388 4.42 -26.08 -3.69
CA ASP A 388 5.50 -25.96 -4.68
C ASP A 388 6.54 -27.09 -4.55
N GLY A 389 6.38 -28.04 -3.62
CA GLY A 389 7.33 -29.14 -3.37
C GLY A 389 8.67 -28.69 -2.75
N GLU A 390 9.74 -29.49 -2.89
CA GLU A 390 11.10 -29.18 -2.38
C GLU A 390 11.83 -28.05 -3.14
N VAL A 391 11.12 -27.23 -3.92
CA VAL A 391 11.70 -26.18 -4.77
C VAL A 391 12.34 -25.03 -3.96
N GLY A 392 12.21 -25.03 -2.62
CA GLY A 392 12.80 -24.03 -1.72
C GLY A 392 14.20 -24.34 -1.18
N GLY A 393 14.79 -25.51 -1.48
CA GLY A 393 16.02 -25.98 -0.81
C GLY A 393 17.36 -25.55 -1.42
N SER A 394 17.39 -24.90 -2.59
CA SER A 394 18.66 -24.61 -3.27
C SER A 394 18.61 -23.37 -4.15
N VAL A 395 18.47 -22.21 -3.53
CA VAL A 395 19.21 -21.05 -4.03
C VAL A 395 20.30 -20.83 -3.00
N ALA A 396 21.49 -21.35 -3.33
CA ALA A 396 22.69 -21.06 -2.57
C ALA A 396 22.76 -19.55 -2.34
N GLU A 397 23.08 -19.16 -1.10
CA GLU A 397 23.58 -17.85 -0.78
C GLU A 397 24.88 -17.62 -1.58
N ASP A 398 24.75 -17.28 -2.87
CA ASP A 398 25.85 -16.70 -3.61
C ASP A 398 26.03 -15.26 -3.10
N GLY A 399 26.72 -15.17 -1.97
CA GLY A 399 27.72 -14.14 -1.72
C GLY A 399 27.31 -12.68 -1.97
N ALA A 400 26.08 -12.28 -1.70
CA ALA A 400 25.80 -10.87 -1.43
C ALA A 400 26.27 -10.62 0.00
N GLY A 401 27.57 -10.32 0.15
CA GLY A 401 28.20 -10.02 1.41
C GLY A 401 27.30 -9.09 2.23
N THR A 402 26.73 -9.63 3.29
CA THR A 402 26.26 -8.84 4.42
C THR A 402 27.50 -8.17 4.97
N GLN A 403 27.83 -6.99 4.45
CA GLN A 403 28.69 -6.09 5.19
C GLN A 403 28.02 -5.86 6.54
N PRO A 404 28.70 -6.13 7.65
CA PRO A 404 28.26 -5.64 8.94
C PRO A 404 28.36 -4.11 8.84
N TRP A 405 27.22 -3.44 8.79
CA TRP A 405 27.19 -1.97 8.78
C TRP A 405 26.91 -1.46 10.21
N PRO A 406 27.62 -0.39 10.61
CA PRO A 406 27.64 0.18 11.96
C PRO A 406 26.32 0.82 12.40
#